data_AF-K1T7R0-F1
#
_entry.id   AF-K1T7R0-F1
#
_cell.length_a   1.000
_cell.length_b   1.000
_cell.length_c   1.000
_cell.angle_alpha   90.00
_cell.angle_beta   90.00
_cell.angle_gamma   90.00
#
_symmetry.space_group_name_H-M   'P 1'
#
loop_
_entity.id
_entity.type
_entity.pdbx_description
1 polymer ?
#
loop_
_entity_poly.entity_id
_entity_poly.type
_entity_poly.pdbx_seq_one_letter_code
_entity_poly.pdbx_strand_id
1 'polypeptide(L)'
;MAQFPGIAEHIKTADAADIAQIATDLFTKGEVDEIELFFTQFVSPLVQTPTRMPVLPIDTPTGKAVPENKAGTTYDPSPEAVFNRVIPKLITSLIMCAVNESYASELGARRTAMENATDNDGGND
;
A
#
# COMPACT_ATOMS: atom_id res chain seq x y z
N MET A 1 12.14 0.61 15.84
CA MET A 1 11.15 0.01 14.93
C MET A 1 9.78 0.48 15.38
N ALA A 2 9.03 1.19 14.52
CA ALA A 2 7.69 1.66 14.84
C ALA A 2 6.65 0.56 14.57
N GLN A 3 5.59 0.48 15.37
CA GLN A 3 4.53 -0.51 15.21
C GLN A 3 3.17 0.13 15.52
N PHE A 4 2.16 -0.22 14.71
CA PHE A 4 0.81 0.30 14.81
C PHE A 4 -0.19 -0.86 14.88
N PRO A 5 -0.29 -1.55 16.04
CA PRO A 5 -1.17 -2.70 16.18
C PRO A 5 -2.65 -2.30 16.21
N GLY A 6 -3.53 -3.18 15.71
CA GLY A 6 -4.99 -3.00 15.82
C GLY A 6 -5.60 -1.94 14.91
N ILE A 7 -4.85 -1.41 13.93
CA ILE A 7 -5.36 -0.37 13.03
C ILE A 7 -6.16 -0.92 11.84
N ALA A 8 -6.04 -2.22 11.51
CA ALA A 8 -6.54 -2.75 10.24
C ALA A 8 -8.06 -2.60 10.06
N GLU A 9 -8.83 -2.86 11.12
CA GLU A 9 -10.29 -2.77 11.10
C GLU A 9 -10.82 -1.32 10.99
N HIS A 10 -10.05 -0.37 11.50
CA HIS A 10 -10.47 1.03 11.67
C HIS A 10 -9.39 2.01 11.22
N ILE A 11 -8.68 1.70 10.12
CA ILE A 11 -7.57 2.53 9.70
C ILE A 11 -8.05 3.93 9.31
N LYS A 12 -7.43 4.95 9.89
CA LYS A 12 -7.69 6.34 9.54
C LYS A 12 -6.56 6.87 8.68
N THR A 13 -6.87 7.91 7.91
CA THR A 13 -5.87 8.63 7.12
C THR A 13 -4.72 9.15 7.99
N ALA A 14 -4.98 9.51 9.25
CA ALA A 14 -3.94 9.94 10.19
C ALA A 14 -2.94 8.82 10.51
N ASP A 15 -3.41 7.60 10.77
CA ASP A 15 -2.52 6.45 11.04
C ASP A 15 -1.63 6.15 9.83
N ALA A 16 -2.22 6.14 8.63
CA ALA A 16 -1.47 5.93 7.39
C ALA A 16 -0.50 7.09 7.11
N ALA A 17 -0.85 8.33 7.45
CA ALA A 17 0.01 9.49 7.27
C ALA A 17 1.21 9.45 8.20
N ASP A 18 1.03 9.02 9.46
CA ASP A 18 2.12 8.86 10.42
C ASP A 18 3.11 7.78 9.94
N ILE A 19 2.60 6.65 9.45
CA ILE A 19 3.44 5.59 8.85
C ILE A 19 4.17 6.12 7.61
N ALA A 20 3.48 6.83 6.72
CA ALA A 20 4.07 7.39 5.51
C ALA A 20 5.18 8.40 5.84
N GLN A 21 4.96 9.24 6.86
CA GLN A 21 5.95 10.24 7.28
C GLN A 21 7.21 9.57 7.82
N ILE A 22 7.07 8.56 8.68
CA ILE A 22 8.22 7.80 9.22
C ILE A 22 9.01 7.17 8.07
N ALA A 23 8.33 6.49 7.13
CA ALA A 23 8.99 5.82 6.02
C ALA A 23 9.70 6.82 5.09
N THR A 24 9.05 7.95 4.79
CA THR A 24 9.62 9.00 3.93
C THR A 24 10.79 9.71 4.61
N ASP A 25 10.73 9.95 5.92
CA ASP A 25 11.83 10.56 6.68
C ASP A 25 13.09 9.69 6.68
N LEU A 26 12.94 8.38 6.86
CA LEU A 26 14.06 7.44 6.82
C LEU A 26 14.72 7.45 5.44
N PHE A 27 13.92 7.43 4.38
CA PHE A 27 14.42 7.46 3.00
C PHE A 27 15.12 8.79 2.67
N THR A 28 14.51 9.92 3.01
CA THR A 28 15.06 11.25 2.72
C THR A 28 16.32 11.58 3.53
N LYS A 29 16.48 10.99 4.71
CA LYS A 29 17.73 11.06 5.50
C LYS A 29 18.82 10.11 5.02
N GLY A 30 18.53 9.23 4.07
CA GLY A 30 19.45 8.19 3.61
C GLY A 30 19.71 7.11 4.65
N GLU A 31 18.80 6.92 5.62
CA GLU A 31 18.86 5.81 6.57
C GLU A 31 18.39 4.49 5.92
N VAL A 32 17.56 4.59 4.88
CA VAL A 32 17.14 3.47 4.02
C VAL A 32 17.19 3.89 2.55
N ASP A 33 17.51 2.93 1.68
CA ASP A 33 17.60 3.16 0.23
C ASP A 33 16.32 2.75 -0.52
N GLU A 34 15.43 1.99 0.12
CA GLU A 34 14.21 1.43 -0.48
C GLU A 34 13.04 1.45 0.51
N ILE A 35 11.84 1.71 -0.01
CA ILE A 35 10.57 1.56 0.71
C ILE A 35 9.71 0.58 -0.07
N GLU A 36 9.24 -0.46 0.61
CA GLU A 36 8.38 -1.49 0.03
C GLU A 36 7.16 -1.74 0.91
N LEU A 37 6.03 -2.02 0.28
CA LEU A 37 4.82 -2.47 0.95
C LEU A 37 4.60 -3.96 0.70
N PHE A 38 4.44 -4.70 1.80
CA PHE A 38 4.05 -6.10 1.79
C PHE A 38 2.65 -6.21 2.38
N PHE A 39 1.73 -6.76 1.60
CA PHE A 39 0.33 -6.86 1.99
C PHE A 39 -0.33 -8.03 1.27
N THR A 40 -1.54 -8.38 1.68
CA THR A 40 -2.34 -9.38 0.97
C THR A 40 -3.34 -8.66 0.08
N GLN A 41 -3.17 -8.79 -1.23
CA GLN A 41 -4.09 -8.24 -2.20
C GLN A 41 -5.37 -9.07 -2.24
N PHE A 42 -6.50 -8.38 -2.11
CA PHE A 42 -7.81 -8.98 -2.27
C PHE A 42 -8.17 -9.05 -3.76
N VAL A 43 -8.09 -10.24 -4.36
CA VAL A 43 -8.53 -10.46 -5.75
C VAL A 43 -10.00 -10.86 -5.79
N SER A 44 -10.41 -11.77 -4.90
CA SER A 44 -11.80 -12.20 -4.71
C SER A 44 -11.95 -12.85 -3.32
N PRO A 45 -13.17 -13.19 -2.86
CA PRO A 45 -13.35 -13.91 -1.60
C PRO A 45 -12.62 -15.27 -1.53
N LEU A 46 -12.37 -15.91 -2.68
CA LEU A 46 -11.65 -17.20 -2.74
C LEU A 46 -10.17 -17.06 -3.08
N VAL A 47 -9.74 -15.89 -3.59
CA VAL A 47 -8.38 -15.67 -4.08
C VAL A 47 -7.79 -14.45 -3.41
N GLN A 48 -6.75 -14.67 -2.61
CA GLN A 48 -5.95 -13.64 -1.98
C GLN A 48 -4.48 -13.90 -2.29
N THR A 49 -3.75 -12.85 -2.67
CA THR A 49 -2.37 -12.97 -3.16
C THR A 49 -1.41 -12.18 -2.27
N PRO A 50 -0.35 -12.80 -1.73
CA PRO A 50 0.74 -12.06 -1.11
C PRO A 50 1.42 -11.16 -2.14
N THR A 51 1.45 -9.86 -1.88
CA THR A 51 1.94 -8.86 -2.82
C THR A 51 3.07 -8.05 -2.19
N ARG A 52 4.17 -7.94 -2.93
CA ARG A 52 5.25 -6.99 -2.70
C ARG A 52 5.10 -5.84 -3.69
N MET A 53 5.05 -4.62 -3.20
CA MET A 53 4.97 -3.41 -4.02
C MET A 53 6.11 -2.46 -3.67
N PRO A 54 7.08 -2.22 -4.57
CA PRO A 54 8.07 -1.19 -4.38
C PRO A 54 7.38 0.18 -4.43
N VAL A 55 7.75 1.07 -3.51
CA VAL A 55 7.16 2.40 -3.36
C VAL A 55 8.18 3.50 -3.65
N LEU A 56 9.37 3.39 -3.06
CA LEU A 56 10.52 4.25 -3.38
C LEU A 56 11.80 3.38 -3.51
N PRO A 57 12.73 3.74 -4.41
CA PRO A 57 12.60 4.79 -5.43
C PRO A 57 11.57 4.41 -6.50
N ILE A 58 10.92 5.42 -7.11
CA ILE A 58 10.00 5.17 -8.23
C ILE A 58 10.83 4.85 -9.46
N ASP A 59 10.68 3.64 -9.99
CA ASP A 59 11.28 3.27 -11.27
C ASP A 59 10.78 4.23 -12.36
N THR A 60 11.70 4.93 -13.00
CA THR A 60 11.36 5.65 -14.23
C THR A 60 11.10 4.60 -15.31
N PRO A 61 9.98 4.67 -16.05
CA PRO A 61 9.68 3.66 -17.05
C PRO A 61 10.76 3.64 -18.13
N THR A 62 11.66 2.66 -18.05
CA THR A 62 12.66 2.37 -19.07
C THR A 62 11.92 1.84 -20.30
N GLY A 63 11.63 2.70 -21.28
CA GLY A 63 11.18 2.25 -22.61
C GLY A 63 9.92 2.89 -23.18
N LYS A 64 9.26 3.83 -22.48
CA LYS A 64 8.35 4.77 -23.15
C LYS A 64 9.11 6.06 -23.35
N ALA A 65 9.42 6.40 -24.61
CA ALA A 65 9.76 7.76 -24.96
C ALA A 65 8.70 8.65 -24.30
N VAL A 66 9.10 9.45 -23.32
CA VAL A 66 8.27 10.55 -22.85
C VAL A 66 7.93 11.32 -24.11
N PRO A 67 6.66 11.41 -24.54
CA PRO A 67 6.36 12.16 -25.75
C PRO A 67 6.97 13.55 -25.57
N GLU A 68 7.75 14.01 -26.54
CA GLU A 68 8.40 15.34 -26.54
C GLU A 68 7.41 16.50 -26.44
N ASN A 69 6.12 16.22 -26.28
CA ASN A 69 5.13 17.15 -25.76
C ASN A 69 5.35 17.42 -24.27
N LYS A 70 6.39 18.21 -23.95
CA LYS A 70 6.44 19.07 -22.75
C LYS A 70 5.39 20.18 -22.88
N ALA A 71 4.13 19.81 -23.11
CA ALA A 71 3.03 20.75 -23.17
C ALA A 71 2.81 21.33 -21.75
N GLY A 72 3.40 22.49 -21.49
CA GLY A 72 2.90 23.50 -20.55
C GLY A 72 2.68 23.10 -19.09
N THR A 73 3.30 22.04 -18.56
CA THR A 73 3.16 21.76 -17.12
C THR A 73 3.99 22.77 -16.33
N THR A 74 3.32 23.77 -15.78
CA THR A 74 3.92 24.77 -14.90
C THR A 74 3.80 24.28 -13.46
N TYR A 75 4.91 24.20 -12.75
CA TYR A 75 4.96 23.83 -11.34
C TYR A 75 5.18 25.10 -10.52
N ASP A 76 4.35 25.30 -9.50
CA ASP A 76 4.45 26.43 -8.58
C ASP A 76 4.58 25.89 -7.14
N PRO A 77 5.67 26.19 -6.38
CA PRO A 77 6.78 27.09 -6.71
C PRO A 77 7.94 26.46 -7.50
N SER A 78 8.10 25.12 -7.43
CA SER A 78 9.06 24.37 -8.24
C SER A 78 8.60 22.92 -8.39
N PRO A 79 9.09 22.17 -9.39
CA PRO A 79 8.81 20.74 -9.49
C PRO A 79 9.15 20.00 -8.20
N GLU A 80 10.34 20.23 -7.62
CA GLU A 80 10.77 19.56 -6.38
C GLU A 80 9.82 19.85 -5.22
N ALA A 81 9.40 21.10 -5.04
CA ALA A 81 8.47 21.48 -3.99
C ALA A 81 7.10 20.79 -4.14
N VAL A 82 6.62 20.65 -5.38
CA VAL A 82 5.38 19.92 -5.67
C VAL A 82 5.55 18.44 -5.37
N PHE A 83 6.63 17.80 -5.82
CA PHE A 83 6.88 16.38 -5.56
C PHE A 83 7.04 16.09 -4.06
N ASN A 84 7.82 16.90 -3.33
CA ASN A 84 7.98 16.77 -1.88
C ASN A 84 6.65 16.84 -1.12
N ARG A 85 5.64 17.51 -1.68
CA ARG A 85 4.29 17.56 -1.11
C ARG A 85 3.40 16.39 -1.55
N VAL A 86 3.58 15.89 -2.77
CA VAL A 86 2.73 14.84 -3.36
C VAL A 86 3.17 13.45 -2.92
N ILE A 87 4.47 13.19 -2.83
CA ILE A 87 5.02 11.86 -2.51
C ILE A 87 4.49 11.35 -1.15
N PRO A 88 4.55 12.10 -0.04
CA PRO A 88 4.02 11.60 1.23
C PRO A 88 2.52 11.26 1.17
N LYS A 89 1.74 12.03 0.41
CA LYS A 89 0.30 11.78 0.22
C LYS A 89 0.02 10.54 -0.63
N LEU A 90 0.86 10.31 -1.64
CA LEU A 90 0.81 9.09 -2.45
C LEU A 90 1.06 7.88 -1.56
N ILE A 91 2.15 7.89 -0.78
CA ILE A 91 2.51 6.80 0.14
C ILE A 91 1.41 6.56 1.17
N THR A 92 0.85 7.64 1.75
CA THR A 92 -0.30 7.55 2.66
C THR A 92 -1.47 6.82 2.02
N SER A 93 -1.80 7.14 0.77
CA SER A 93 -2.89 6.50 0.02
C SER A 93 -2.60 5.02 -0.26
N LEU A 94 -1.35 4.69 -0.62
CA LEU A 94 -0.93 3.31 -0.84
C LEU A 94 -1.03 2.46 0.43
N ILE A 95 -0.63 3.00 1.58
CA ILE A 95 -0.76 2.33 2.88
C ILE A 95 -2.25 2.09 3.21
N MET A 96 -3.11 3.11 3.03
CA MET A 96 -4.56 2.96 3.22
C MET A 96 -5.13 1.83 2.35
N CYS A 97 -4.76 1.77 1.07
CA CYS A 97 -5.21 0.70 0.17
C CYS A 97 -4.70 -0.67 0.64
N ALA A 98 -3.40 -0.80 0.92
CA ALA A 98 -2.77 -2.06 1.32
C ALA A 98 -3.37 -2.64 2.61
N VAL A 99 -3.67 -1.79 3.60
CA VAL A 99 -4.31 -2.22 4.85
C VAL A 99 -5.75 -2.66 4.61
N ASN A 100 -6.52 -1.90 3.83
CA ASN A 100 -7.89 -2.29 3.49
C ASN A 100 -7.96 -3.59 2.69
N GLU A 101 -7.05 -3.78 1.72
CA GLU A 101 -6.95 -5.02 0.95
C GLU A 101 -6.57 -6.22 1.84
N SER A 102 -5.65 -6.03 2.77
CA SER A 102 -5.25 -7.08 3.72
C SER A 102 -6.39 -7.43 4.67
N TYR A 103 -7.14 -6.43 5.15
CA TYR A 103 -8.29 -6.66 6.01
C TYR A 103 -9.43 -7.38 5.28
N ALA A 104 -9.76 -6.96 4.06
CA ALA A 104 -10.73 -7.66 3.21
C ALA A 104 -10.30 -9.11 2.93
N SER A 105 -9.01 -9.33 2.68
CA SER A 105 -8.42 -10.65 2.48
C SER A 105 -8.54 -11.54 3.72
N GLU A 106 -8.27 -11.00 4.91
CA GLU A 106 -8.42 -11.71 6.18
C GLU A 106 -9.87 -12.11 6.44
N LEU A 107 -10.82 -11.22 6.20
CA LEU A 107 -12.26 -11.52 6.32
C LEU A 107 -12.71 -12.60 5.32
N GLY A 108 -12.23 -12.55 4.07
CA GLY A 108 -12.52 -13.55 3.05
C GLY A 108 -11.97 -14.93 3.43
N ALA A 109 -10.68 -15.00 3.75
CA ALA A 109 -10.02 -16.23 4.16
C ALA A 109 -10.63 -16.84 5.42
N ARG A 110 -10.99 -16.01 6.42
CA ARG A 110 -11.67 -16.47 7.64
C ARG A 110 -13.03 -17.08 7.31
N ARG A 111 -13.83 -16.47 6.43
CA ARG A 111 -15.14 -17.01 6.04
C ARG A 111 -15.00 -18.37 5.35
N THR A 112 -14.14 -18.48 4.35
CA THR A 112 -13.91 -19.75 3.64
C THR A 112 -13.38 -20.84 4.58
N ALA A 113 -12.50 -20.50 5.53
CA ALA A 113 -12.03 -21.46 6.53
C ALA A 113 -13.17 -21.97 7.43
N MET A 114 -14.09 -21.09 7.83
CA MET A 114 -15.24 -21.46 8.66
C MET A 114 -16.27 -22.30 7.91
N GLU A 115 -16.55 -21.96 6.64
CA GLU A 115 -17.43 -22.75 5.76
C GLU A 115 -16.89 -24.17 5.59
N ASN A 116 -15.60 -24.31 5.23
CA ASN A 116 -14.95 -25.62 5.11
C ASN A 116 -14.95 -26.42 6.43
N ALA A 117 -14.80 -25.75 7.57
CA ALA A 117 -14.88 -26.42 8.87
C ALA A 117 -16.30 -26.93 9.17
N THR A 118 -17.33 -26.15 8.85
CA THR A 118 -18.74 -26.52 9.04
C THR A 118 -19.13 -27.69 8.14
N ASP A 119 -18.74 -27.64 6.87
CA ASP A 119 -19.00 -28.72 5.90
C ASP A 119 -18.30 -30.03 6.30
N ASN A 120 -17.09 -29.94 6.87
CA ASN A 120 -16.35 -31.12 7.32
C ASN A 120 -16.89 -31.71 8.64
N ASP A 121 -17.54 -30.92 9.49
CA ASP A 121 -18.15 -31.38 10.75
C ASP A 121 -19.56 -31.97 10.55
N GLY A 122 -20.27 -31.58 9.48
CA GLY A 122 -21.57 -32.15 9.08
C GLY A 122 -21.51 -33.42 8.24
N GLY A 123 -20.31 -33.97 7.99
CA GLY A 123 -20.06 -35.08 7.07
C GLY A 123 -20.19 -36.51 7.62
N ASN A 124 -20.72 -36.69 8.84
CA ASN A 124 -21.00 -38.01 9.40
C ASN A 124 -22.24 -37.99 10.29
N ASP A 125 -23.42 -38.02 9.67
CA ASP A 125 -24.68 -38.56 10.22
C ASP A 125 -25.55 -39.14 9.10
#